data_AF-F6FRK4-F1
#
_entry.id   AF-F6FRK4-F1
#
_cell.length_a   1.000
_cell.length_b   1.000
_cell.length_c   1.000
_cell.angle_alpha   90.00
_cell.angle_beta   90.00
_cell.angle_gamma   90.00
#
_symmetry.space_group_name_H-M   'P 1'
#
loop_
_entity.id
_entity.type
_entity.pdbx_description
1 polymer ?
#
loop_
_entity_poly.entity_id
_entity_poly.type
_entity_poly.pdbx_seq_one_letter_code
_entity_poly.pdbx_strand_id
1 'polypeptide(L)'
;MSLDPLPAPTAPRLRRPTWRDPRLVVGVVIVALSVTLGSWAVSSAGRTVPVYAAAGTLTPGEQVGPDRLRTVDVRLGPSTDRYLRADEPLPDELVVQRVVDDGELVARTALGPADAVDARSVAVPVGSGISDRLRKGAVVDLWFVPEAAPGSDAAPGEPEALVTGVVVEQVDVADAGLVVATGGTLHVLVPTAELPAVLAALSAPGSVAVVPVAGT
;
A
#
# COMPACT_ATOMS: atom_id res chain seq x y z
N MET A 1 50.06 -42.50 -78.57
CA MET A 1 49.48 -42.39 -77.21
C MET A 1 49.98 -41.08 -76.63
N SER A 2 49.22 -40.00 -76.86
CA SER A 2 49.53 -38.64 -76.37
C SER A 2 48.38 -38.25 -75.46
N LEU A 3 48.66 -38.01 -74.18
CA LEU A 3 47.66 -37.55 -73.22
C LEU A 3 47.62 -36.02 -73.28
N ASP A 4 46.50 -35.47 -73.75
CA ASP A 4 46.21 -34.05 -73.64
C ASP A 4 46.11 -33.66 -72.14
N PRO A 5 46.84 -32.64 -71.67
CA PRO A 5 46.71 -32.19 -70.29
C PRO A 5 45.37 -31.47 -70.11
N LEU A 6 44.50 -32.04 -69.29
CA LEU A 6 43.23 -31.42 -68.91
C LEU A 6 43.47 -30.11 -68.12
N PRO A 7 42.67 -29.06 -68.36
CA PRO A 7 42.87 -27.76 -67.72
C PRO A 7 42.64 -27.87 -66.20
N ALA A 8 43.66 -27.48 -65.43
CA ALA A 8 43.58 -27.48 -63.97
C ALA A 8 42.61 -26.40 -63.46
N PRO A 9 41.69 -26.73 -62.53
CA PRO A 9 40.76 -25.75 -61.97
C PRO A 9 41.51 -24.68 -61.18
N THR A 10 41.30 -23.42 -61.52
CA THR A 10 41.85 -22.28 -60.79
C THR A 10 41.07 -22.11 -59.48
N ALA A 11 41.69 -22.49 -58.36
CA ALA A 11 41.11 -22.31 -57.04
C ALA A 11 40.96 -20.80 -56.73
N PRO A 12 39.75 -20.29 -56.43
CA PRO A 12 39.57 -18.90 -56.05
C PRO A 12 40.31 -18.65 -54.73
N ARG A 13 41.37 -17.84 -54.79
CA ARG A 13 42.12 -17.44 -53.59
C ARG A 13 41.19 -16.59 -52.73
N LEU A 14 40.89 -17.06 -51.51
CA LEU A 14 40.18 -16.31 -50.48
C LEU A 14 40.93 -14.99 -50.22
N ARG A 15 40.36 -13.89 -50.75
CA ARG A 15 40.84 -12.54 -50.48
C ARG A 15 40.57 -12.24 -49.01
N ARG A 16 41.62 -11.92 -48.24
CA ARG A 16 41.46 -11.49 -46.85
C ARG A 16 40.58 -10.24 -46.82
N PRO A 17 39.50 -10.21 -46.02
CA PRO A 17 38.66 -9.02 -45.89
C PRO A 17 39.55 -7.86 -45.49
N THR A 18 39.71 -6.89 -46.38
CA THR A 18 40.47 -5.67 -46.08
C THR A 18 39.49 -4.70 -45.45
N TRP A 19 39.88 -4.04 -44.36
CA TRP A 19 39.06 -3.08 -43.59
C TRP A 19 38.43 -1.91 -44.39
N ARG A 20 38.73 -1.81 -45.68
CA ARG A 20 38.17 -0.85 -46.65
C ARG A 20 37.07 -1.43 -47.55
N ASP A 21 36.59 -2.65 -47.30
CA ASP A 21 35.49 -3.22 -48.08
C ASP A 21 34.16 -2.54 -47.71
N PRO A 22 33.48 -1.84 -48.65
CA PRO A 22 32.21 -1.18 -48.38
C PRO A 22 31.13 -2.16 -47.88
N ARG A 23 31.21 -3.45 -48.24
CA ARG A 23 30.26 -4.47 -47.77
C ARG A 23 30.44 -4.78 -46.30
N LEU A 24 31.69 -4.79 -45.81
CA LEU A 24 32.00 -4.93 -44.39
C LEU A 24 31.44 -3.73 -43.62
N VAL A 25 31.66 -2.52 -44.13
CA VAL A 25 31.14 -1.28 -43.54
C VAL A 25 29.61 -1.32 -43.44
N VAL A 26 28.92 -1.70 -44.51
CA VAL A 26 27.46 -1.83 -44.51
C VAL A 26 26.98 -2.88 -43.51
N GLY A 27 27.61 -4.05 -43.46
CA GLY A 27 27.28 -5.09 -42.48
C GLY A 27 27.45 -4.61 -41.04
N VAL A 28 28.57 -3.93 -40.75
CA VAL A 28 28.83 -3.34 -39.42
C VAL A 28 27.81 -2.26 -39.07
N VAL A 29 27.43 -1.39 -40.01
CA VAL A 29 26.41 -0.36 -39.78
C VAL A 29 25.04 -0.99 -39.47
N ILE A 30 24.64 -2.02 -40.22
CA ILE A 30 23.38 -2.73 -39.97
C ILE A 30 23.37 -3.40 -38.59
N VAL A 31 24.46 -4.07 -38.22
CA VAL A 31 24.60 -4.68 -36.90
C VAL A 31 24.55 -3.61 -35.81
N ALA A 32 25.30 -2.51 -35.95
CA ALA A 32 25.30 -1.42 -34.99
C ALA A 32 23.90 -0.81 -34.81
N LEU A 33 23.19 -0.52 -35.91
CA LEU A 33 21.83 0.01 -35.87
C LEU A 33 20.86 -0.96 -35.18
N SER A 34 20.99 -2.25 -35.45
CA SER A 34 20.13 -3.29 -34.86
C SER A 34 20.37 -3.41 -33.35
N VAL A 35 21.62 -3.35 -32.91
CA VAL A 35 22.00 -3.35 -31.49
C VAL A 35 21.49 -2.08 -30.79
N THR A 36 21.65 -0.90 -31.41
CA THR A 36 21.16 0.36 -30.85
C THR A 36 19.64 0.36 -30.71
N LEU A 37 18.92 -0.04 -31.75
CA LEU A 37 17.45 -0.12 -31.71
C LEU A 37 16.96 -1.17 -30.71
N GLY A 38 17.61 -2.34 -30.66
CA GLY A 38 17.29 -3.38 -29.68
C GLY A 38 17.55 -2.91 -28.26
N SER A 39 18.70 -2.30 -27.99
CA SER A 39 19.04 -1.74 -26.68
C SER A 39 18.08 -0.62 -26.26
N TRP A 40 17.71 0.27 -27.19
CA TRP A 40 16.70 1.30 -26.94
C TRP A 40 15.33 0.71 -26.65
N ALA A 41 14.88 -0.29 -27.42
CA ALA A 41 13.60 -0.95 -27.18
C ALA A 41 13.57 -1.64 -25.81
N VAL A 42 14.62 -2.40 -25.46
CA VAL A 42 14.73 -3.10 -24.18
C VAL A 42 14.82 -2.10 -23.01
N SER A 43 15.65 -1.06 -23.11
CA SER A 43 15.75 -0.03 -22.07
C SER A 43 14.44 0.74 -21.92
N SER A 44 13.75 1.06 -23.03
CA SER A 44 12.46 1.75 -23.00
C SER A 44 11.38 0.94 -22.27
N ALA A 45 11.41 -0.40 -22.42
CA ALA A 45 10.49 -1.34 -21.78
C ALA A 45 10.83 -1.59 -20.29
N GLY A 46 12.10 -1.36 -19.91
CA GLY A 46 12.61 -1.52 -18.55
C GLY A 46 12.56 -0.26 -17.67
N ARG A 47 12.02 0.87 -18.17
CA ARG A 47 11.91 2.10 -17.37
C ARG A 47 10.90 1.93 -16.25
N THR A 48 11.41 1.84 -15.03
CA THR A 48 10.64 1.98 -13.79
C THR A 48 10.78 3.40 -13.24
N VAL A 49 9.85 3.79 -12.38
CA VAL A 49 9.92 5.03 -11.61
C VAL A 49 9.80 4.68 -10.13
N PRO A 50 10.66 5.24 -9.27
CA PRO A 50 10.57 5.02 -7.84
C PRO A 50 9.35 5.78 -7.28
N VAL A 51 8.43 5.07 -6.64
CA VAL A 51 7.28 5.64 -5.93
C VAL A 51 7.28 5.17 -4.48
N TYR A 52 6.58 5.89 -3.61
CA TYR A 52 6.38 5.45 -2.24
C TYR A 52 5.24 4.45 -2.13
N ALA A 53 5.52 3.36 -1.42
CA ALA A 53 4.53 2.46 -0.86
C ALA A 53 4.51 2.61 0.67
N ALA A 54 3.38 2.30 1.29
CA ALA A 54 3.30 2.25 2.74
C ALA A 54 4.21 1.13 3.30
N ALA A 55 4.91 1.43 4.40
CA ALA A 55 5.72 0.46 5.14
C ALA A 55 4.93 -0.30 6.23
N GLY A 56 3.66 0.07 6.39
CA GLY A 56 2.67 -0.53 7.27
C GLY A 56 1.34 0.20 7.06
N THR A 57 0.23 -0.35 7.55
CA THR A 57 -1.08 0.29 7.37
C THR A 57 -1.11 1.70 7.96
N LEU A 58 -1.52 2.66 7.14
CA LEU A 58 -1.69 4.06 7.51
C LEU A 58 -3.17 4.38 7.65
N THR A 59 -3.51 5.17 8.66
CA THR A 59 -4.89 5.54 8.99
C THR A 59 -5.13 7.04 8.84
N PRO A 60 -6.39 7.47 8.64
CA PRO A 60 -6.70 8.90 8.52
C PRO A 60 -6.16 9.72 9.70
N GLY A 61 -5.60 10.89 9.41
CA GLY A 61 -4.99 11.79 10.39
C GLY A 61 -3.51 11.52 10.67
N GLU A 62 -2.98 10.38 10.22
CA GLU A 62 -1.58 10.02 10.41
C GLU A 62 -0.67 10.87 9.50
N GLN A 63 0.38 11.45 10.08
CA GLN A 63 1.37 12.21 9.33
C GLN A 63 2.27 11.27 8.53
N VAL A 64 2.52 11.62 7.27
CA VAL A 64 3.39 10.84 6.41
C VAL A 64 4.84 11.26 6.59
N GLY A 65 5.65 10.34 7.10
CA GLY A 65 7.10 10.51 7.28
C GLY A 65 7.91 9.44 6.54
N PRO A 66 9.23 9.63 6.40
CA PRO A 66 10.12 8.66 5.74
C PRO A 66 10.21 7.32 6.48
N ASP A 67 9.89 7.27 7.77
CA ASP A 67 9.81 6.06 8.60
C ASP A 67 8.58 5.20 8.27
N ARG A 68 7.54 5.79 7.68
CA ARG A 68 6.27 5.12 7.34
C ARG A 68 6.17 4.72 5.88
N LEU A 69 7.20 5.02 5.10
CA LEU A 69 7.22 4.81 3.67
C LEU A 69 8.42 3.96 3.25
N ARG A 70 8.24 3.23 2.15
CA ARG A 70 9.31 2.51 1.47
C ARG A 70 9.27 2.81 -0.02
N THR A 71 10.44 2.92 -0.63
CA THR A 71 10.55 3.16 -2.06
C THR A 71 10.41 1.85 -2.83
N VAL A 72 9.58 1.86 -3.87
CA VAL A 72 9.39 0.72 -4.77
C VAL A 72 9.48 1.20 -6.21
N ASP A 73 10.26 0.48 -7.02
CA ASP A 73 10.35 0.72 -8.46
C ASP A 73 9.18 0.08 -9.19
N VAL A 74 8.32 0.91 -9.80
CA VAL A 74 7.11 0.46 -10.49
C VAL A 74 7.08 0.91 -11.94
N ARG A 75 6.33 0.19 -12.77
CA ARG A 75 6.09 0.56 -14.17
C ARG A 75 4.61 0.89 -14.36
N LEU A 76 4.27 2.16 -14.12
CA LEU A 76 2.89 2.67 -14.18
C LEU A 76 2.60 3.47 -15.46
N GLY A 77 3.63 3.77 -16.27
CA GLY A 77 3.50 4.58 -17.48
C GLY A 77 2.90 5.97 -17.17
N PRO A 78 1.87 6.42 -17.89
CA PRO A 78 1.29 7.76 -17.69
C PRO A 78 0.54 7.92 -16.35
N SER A 79 0.27 6.83 -15.62
CA SER A 79 -0.43 6.89 -14.33
C SER A 79 0.49 7.20 -13.15
N THR A 80 1.81 7.27 -13.38
CA THR A 80 2.82 7.48 -12.33
C THR A 80 2.55 8.75 -11.51
N ASP A 81 2.10 9.83 -12.15
CA ASP A 81 1.85 11.12 -11.50
C ASP A 81 0.67 11.11 -10.51
N ARG A 82 -0.12 10.03 -10.48
CA ARG A 82 -1.19 9.83 -9.48
C ARG A 82 -0.66 9.35 -8.14
N TYR A 83 0.58 8.89 -8.09
CA TYR A 83 1.23 8.35 -6.91
C TYR A 83 2.32 9.29 -6.41
N LEU A 84 2.66 9.15 -5.13
CA LEU A 84 3.73 9.93 -4.53
C LEU A 84 5.08 9.40 -5.02
N ARG A 85 5.81 10.24 -5.74
CA ARG A 85 7.11 9.91 -6.31
C ARG A 85 8.21 9.99 -5.26
N ALA A 86 9.15 9.05 -5.31
CA ALA A 86 10.26 8.99 -4.36
C ALA A 86 11.54 9.66 -4.87
N ASP A 87 11.53 10.15 -6.11
CA ASP A 87 12.55 11.04 -6.66
C ASP A 87 12.23 12.54 -6.49
N GLU A 88 11.14 12.85 -5.81
CA GLU A 88 10.73 14.20 -5.41
C GLU A 88 10.75 14.33 -3.87
N PRO A 89 10.98 15.53 -3.31
CA PRO A 89 10.84 15.74 -1.88
C PRO A 89 9.41 15.45 -1.43
N LEU A 90 9.26 14.84 -0.26
CA LEU A 90 7.94 14.66 0.34
C LEU A 90 7.34 16.05 0.61
N PRO A 91 6.06 16.27 0.28
CA PRO A 91 5.38 17.48 0.71
C PRO A 91 5.27 17.49 2.24
N ASP A 92 5.57 18.63 2.83
CA ASP A 92 5.43 18.84 4.27
C ASP A 92 3.95 18.91 4.68
N GLU A 93 3.67 18.62 5.96
CA GLU A 93 2.37 18.84 6.61
C GLU A 93 1.16 18.08 6.02
N LEU A 94 1.39 17.05 5.20
CA LEU A 94 0.32 16.18 4.74
C LEU A 94 0.01 15.06 5.74
N VAL A 95 -1.29 14.81 5.90
CA VAL A 95 -1.81 13.64 6.59
C VAL A 95 -2.50 12.71 5.62
N VAL A 96 -2.60 11.46 6.02
CA VAL A 96 -3.41 10.45 5.35
C VAL A 96 -4.89 10.78 5.55
N GLN A 97 -5.69 10.69 4.48
CA GLN A 97 -7.14 10.98 4.49
C GLN A 97 -8.01 9.72 4.41
N ARG A 98 -7.42 8.58 4.04
CA ARG A 98 -8.10 7.28 3.94
C ARG A 98 -7.15 6.19 4.38
N VAL A 99 -7.66 5.01 4.71
CA VAL A 99 -6.79 3.86 4.95
C VAL A 99 -5.93 3.58 3.71
N VAL A 100 -4.63 3.38 3.94
CA VAL A 100 -3.65 2.91 2.95
C VAL A 100 -3.03 1.65 3.53
N ASP A 101 -3.23 0.51 2.88
CA ASP A 101 -2.77 -0.78 3.40
C ASP A 101 -1.26 -0.93 3.30
N ASP A 102 -0.69 -1.83 4.10
CA ASP A 102 0.73 -2.16 4.02
C ASP A 102 1.13 -2.59 2.60
N GLY A 103 2.16 -1.94 2.06
CA GLY A 103 2.64 -2.14 0.70
C GLY A 103 1.77 -1.54 -0.41
N GLU A 104 0.65 -0.90 -0.08
CA GLU A 104 -0.11 -0.13 -1.06
C GLU A 104 0.72 1.07 -1.55
N LEU A 105 0.67 1.33 -2.85
CA LEU A 105 1.27 2.54 -3.43
C LEU A 105 0.51 3.77 -2.94
N VAL A 106 1.23 4.76 -2.41
CA VAL A 106 0.60 5.95 -1.84
C VAL A 106 0.09 6.85 -2.97
N ALA A 107 -1.23 6.84 -3.17
CA ALA A 107 -1.87 7.77 -4.09
C ALA A 107 -1.80 9.20 -3.54
N ARG A 108 -1.58 10.20 -4.41
CA ARG A 108 -1.60 11.62 -4.00
C ARG A 108 -2.95 12.03 -3.42
N THR A 109 -4.04 11.43 -3.90
CA THR A 109 -5.40 11.65 -3.38
C THR A 109 -5.64 11.02 -2.01
N ALA A 110 -4.76 10.13 -1.54
CA ALA A 110 -4.82 9.61 -0.18
C ALA A 110 -4.26 10.60 0.84
N LEU A 111 -3.61 11.69 0.39
CA LEU A 111 -2.96 12.68 1.23
C LEU A 111 -3.67 14.03 1.13
N GLY A 112 -3.68 14.79 2.21
CA GLY A 112 -4.28 16.11 2.26
C GLY A 112 -3.91 16.88 3.53
N PRO A 113 -4.47 18.08 3.70
CA PRO A 113 -4.21 18.88 4.89
C PRO A 113 -4.86 18.23 6.13
N ALA A 114 -4.30 18.48 7.30
CA ALA A 114 -4.74 17.88 8.56
C ALA A 114 -6.20 18.19 8.94
N ASP A 115 -6.71 19.35 8.53
CA ASP A 115 -8.08 19.80 8.79
C ASP A 115 -9.13 19.10 7.90
N ALA A 116 -8.72 18.36 6.88
CA ALA A 116 -9.63 17.54 6.06
C ALA A 116 -10.14 16.29 6.80
N VAL A 117 -9.46 15.88 7.88
CA VAL A 117 -9.85 14.70 8.69
C VAL A 117 -10.69 15.16 9.88
N ASP A 118 -12.02 15.12 9.73
CA ASP A 118 -12.97 15.47 10.79
C ASP A 118 -13.32 14.27 11.70
N ALA A 119 -12.30 13.71 12.34
CA ALA A 119 -12.46 12.59 13.27
C ALA A 119 -11.56 12.73 14.49
N ARG A 120 -11.94 12.08 15.59
CA ARG A 120 -11.18 12.01 16.84
C ARG A 120 -10.89 10.57 17.21
N SER A 121 -9.67 10.32 17.68
CA SER A 121 -9.28 9.05 18.28
C SER A 121 -10.01 8.86 19.60
N VAL A 122 -10.78 7.78 19.71
CA VAL A 122 -11.49 7.39 20.93
C VAL A 122 -11.01 6.01 21.36
N ALA A 123 -10.58 5.91 22.61
CA ALA A 123 -10.20 4.64 23.24
C ALA A 123 -11.46 3.85 23.64
N VAL A 124 -11.67 2.70 23.02
CA VAL A 124 -12.76 1.78 23.32
C VAL A 124 -12.16 0.50 23.94
N PRO A 125 -12.43 0.22 25.23
CA PRO A 125 -11.98 -1.01 25.85
C PRO A 125 -12.69 -2.19 25.19
N VAL A 126 -11.93 -3.21 24.83
CA VAL A 126 -12.48 -4.45 24.29
C VAL A 126 -12.22 -5.61 25.24
N GLY A 127 -13.21 -6.50 25.32
CA GLY A 127 -13.13 -7.74 26.08
C GLY A 127 -12.04 -8.67 25.57
N SER A 128 -11.86 -9.78 26.28
CA SER A 128 -10.81 -10.73 25.96
C SER A 128 -11.07 -11.53 24.69
N GLY A 129 -9.99 -11.80 23.93
CA GLY A 129 -10.08 -12.53 22.66
C GLY A 129 -10.38 -11.63 21.46
N ILE A 130 -9.58 -10.58 21.28
CA ILE A 130 -9.63 -9.71 20.09
C ILE A 130 -9.46 -10.59 18.84
N SER A 131 -10.44 -10.54 17.94
CA SER A 131 -10.36 -11.24 16.65
C SER A 131 -9.23 -10.66 15.80
N ASP A 132 -8.52 -11.49 15.05
CA ASP A 132 -7.51 -11.07 14.05
C ASP A 132 -8.04 -10.07 13.01
N ARG A 133 -9.37 -9.94 12.88
CA ARG A 133 -10.02 -8.93 12.04
C ARG A 133 -9.88 -7.51 12.59
N LEU A 134 -9.74 -7.36 13.90
CA LEU A 134 -9.56 -6.08 14.59
C LEU A 134 -8.08 -5.71 14.55
N ARG A 135 -7.68 -5.15 13.42
CA ARG A 135 -6.32 -4.66 13.13
C ARG A 135 -6.37 -3.17 12.78
N LYS A 136 -5.22 -2.50 12.83
CA LYS A 136 -5.10 -1.13 12.32
C LYS A 136 -5.61 -1.04 10.87
N GLY A 137 -6.41 -0.02 10.57
CA GLY A 137 -7.08 0.20 9.29
C GLY A 137 -8.38 -0.60 9.10
N ALA A 138 -8.73 -1.52 9.99
CA ALA A 138 -10.00 -2.25 9.90
C ALA A 138 -11.20 -1.33 10.09
N VAL A 139 -12.31 -1.66 9.44
CA VAL A 139 -13.58 -0.96 9.58
C VAL A 139 -14.50 -1.73 10.54
N VAL A 140 -15.05 -1.03 11.52
CA VAL A 140 -15.89 -1.60 12.58
C VAL A 140 -17.11 -0.74 12.85
N ASP A 141 -18.13 -1.37 13.42
CA ASP A 141 -19.31 -0.69 13.96
C ASP A 141 -19.22 -0.70 15.49
N LEU A 142 -19.64 0.40 16.12
CA LEU A 142 -19.76 0.52 17.56
C LEU A 142 -21.22 0.39 17.98
N TRP A 143 -21.46 -0.47 18.95
CA TRP A 143 -22.79 -0.73 19.51
C TRP A 143 -22.76 -0.53 21.01
N PHE A 144 -23.79 0.09 21.56
CA PHE A 144 -24.00 0.14 23.01
C PHE A 144 -24.85 -1.06 23.44
N VAL A 145 -24.41 -1.76 24.47
CA VAL A 145 -25.13 -2.86 25.11
C VAL A 145 -25.44 -2.43 26.54
N PRO A 146 -26.69 -2.04 26.84
CA PRO A 146 -27.09 -1.62 28.18
C PRO A 146 -26.90 -2.74 29.21
N GLU A 147 -26.43 -2.39 30.41
CA GLU A 147 -26.44 -3.34 31.53
C GLU A 147 -27.86 -3.50 32.10
N ALA A 148 -28.20 -4.68 32.60
CA ALA A 148 -29.44 -4.85 33.36
C ALA A 148 -29.39 -4.00 34.64
N ALA A 149 -30.51 -3.34 34.97
CA ALA A 149 -30.57 -2.56 36.20
C ALA A 149 -30.33 -3.45 37.44
N PRO A 150 -29.47 -3.04 38.40
CA PRO A 150 -29.18 -3.85 39.58
C PRO A 150 -30.45 -4.17 40.38
N GLY A 151 -30.72 -5.45 40.60
CA GLY A 151 -31.89 -5.92 41.34
C GLY A 151 -33.21 -5.93 40.56
N SER A 152 -33.15 -5.80 39.23
CA SER A 152 -34.32 -5.93 38.35
C SER A 152 -34.31 -7.29 37.64
N ASP A 153 -35.46 -7.97 37.62
CA ASP A 153 -35.73 -9.14 36.75
C ASP A 153 -36.03 -8.74 35.30
N ALA A 154 -35.99 -7.44 34.96
CA ALA A 154 -36.16 -6.99 33.59
C ALA A 154 -34.97 -7.42 32.73
N ALA A 155 -35.25 -7.85 31.51
CA ALA A 155 -34.21 -8.16 30.53
C ALA A 155 -33.32 -6.92 30.30
N PRO A 156 -32.02 -7.09 30.04
CA PRO A 156 -31.16 -6.00 29.59
C PRO A 156 -31.81 -5.24 28.42
N GLY A 157 -31.53 -3.94 28.33
CA GLY A 157 -31.95 -3.14 27.18
C GLY A 157 -31.43 -3.74 25.86
N GLU A 158 -32.14 -3.50 24.77
CA GLU A 158 -31.72 -3.97 23.45
C GLU A 158 -30.43 -3.25 23.02
N PRO A 159 -29.47 -3.94 22.38
CA PRO A 159 -28.28 -3.29 21.83
C PRO A 159 -28.63 -2.22 20.77
N GLU A 160 -28.00 -1.06 20.85
CA GLU A 160 -28.23 0.07 19.95
C GLU A 160 -26.95 0.43 19.18
N ALA A 161 -27.07 0.68 17.87
CA ALA A 161 -25.93 1.13 17.06
C ALA A 161 -25.57 2.59 17.41
N LEU A 162 -24.31 2.83 17.76
CA LEU A 162 -23.80 4.18 18.07
C LEU A 162 -23.27 4.87 16.81
N VAL A 163 -22.36 4.20 16.12
CA VAL A 163 -21.72 4.64 14.88
C VAL A 163 -21.36 3.43 14.06
N THR A 164 -21.50 3.54 12.74
CA THR A 164 -21.14 2.49 11.79
C THR A 164 -19.98 2.92 10.90
N GLY A 165 -19.10 1.99 10.55
CA GLY A 165 -18.03 2.24 9.59
C GLY A 165 -16.86 3.08 10.11
N VAL A 166 -16.55 3.03 11.41
CA VAL A 166 -15.36 3.71 11.94
C VAL A 166 -14.09 2.91 11.67
N VAL A 167 -12.99 3.63 11.50
CA VAL A 167 -11.67 3.04 11.24
C VAL A 167 -10.94 2.81 12.56
N VAL A 168 -10.34 1.63 12.71
CA VAL A 168 -9.40 1.33 13.80
C VAL A 168 -8.07 2.03 13.51
N GLU A 169 -7.73 3.03 14.30
CA GLU A 169 -6.46 3.77 14.23
C GLU A 169 -5.30 2.96 14.81
N GLN A 170 -5.52 2.34 15.97
CA GLN A 170 -4.50 1.60 16.70
C GLN A 170 -5.16 0.49 17.53
N VAL A 171 -4.40 -0.59 17.74
CA VAL A 171 -4.78 -1.72 18.58
C VAL A 171 -3.72 -1.86 19.65
N ASP A 172 -4.09 -1.58 20.89
CA ASP A 172 -3.22 -1.77 22.05
C ASP A 172 -3.65 -3.03 22.79
N VAL A 173 -2.91 -4.10 22.59
CA VAL A 173 -3.10 -5.35 23.34
C VAL A 173 -2.21 -5.31 24.57
N ALA A 174 -2.77 -5.58 25.74
CA ALA A 174 -1.95 -5.77 26.93
C ALA A 174 -1.07 -7.02 26.72
N ASP A 175 0.25 -6.84 26.72
CA ASP A 175 1.19 -7.96 26.63
C ASP A 175 0.90 -8.95 27.77
N ALA A 176 0.94 -10.23 27.45
CA ALA A 176 0.72 -11.34 28.38
C ALA A 176 1.88 -11.48 29.39
N GLY A 177 2.12 -10.45 30.19
CA GLY A 177 3.10 -10.42 31.28
C GLY A 177 2.41 -10.69 32.62
N LEU A 178 2.57 -11.92 33.13
CA LEU A 178 2.28 -12.44 34.49
C LEU A 178 0.93 -12.11 35.18
N VAL A 179 0.06 -11.31 34.57
CA VAL A 179 -1.26 -10.92 35.07
C VAL A 179 -2.28 -11.22 33.99
N VAL A 180 -3.28 -12.04 34.34
CA VAL A 180 -4.37 -12.49 33.46
C VAL A 180 -5.38 -11.35 33.24
N ALA A 181 -4.93 -10.25 32.64
CA ALA A 181 -5.81 -9.22 32.09
C ALA A 181 -5.74 -9.36 30.56
N THR A 182 -6.58 -10.23 30.01
CA THR A 182 -6.63 -10.53 28.57
C THR A 182 -7.40 -9.49 27.76
N GLY A 183 -7.43 -8.23 28.20
CA GLY A 183 -8.12 -7.14 27.51
C GLY A 183 -7.21 -6.38 26.56
N GLY A 184 -7.82 -5.60 25.67
CA GLY A 184 -7.09 -4.60 24.90
C GLY A 184 -7.91 -3.32 24.75
N THR A 185 -7.27 -2.31 24.19
CA THR A 185 -7.89 -1.02 23.89
C THR A 185 -7.80 -0.80 22.38
N LEU A 186 -8.94 -0.56 21.76
CA LEU A 186 -8.99 -0.11 20.37
C LEU A 186 -9.10 1.39 20.33
N HIS A 187 -8.20 2.03 19.60
CA HIS A 187 -8.36 3.42 19.23
C HIS A 187 -9.10 3.47 17.90
N VAL A 188 -10.29 4.06 17.90
CA VAL A 188 -11.14 4.18 16.71
C VAL A 188 -11.35 5.65 16.35
N LEU A 189 -11.33 5.94 15.06
CA LEU A 189 -11.58 7.26 14.52
C LEU A 189 -13.08 7.52 14.44
N VAL A 190 -13.60 8.26 15.41
CA VAL A 190 -15.01 8.63 15.49
C VAL A 190 -15.20 10.00 14.84
N PRO A 191 -16.13 10.15 13.88
CA PRO A 191 -16.47 11.47 13.32
C PRO A 191 -16.84 12.46 14.41
N THR A 192 -16.40 13.71 14.30
CA THR A 192 -16.65 14.73 15.36
C THR A 192 -18.13 14.91 15.67
N ALA A 193 -19.01 14.74 14.67
CA ALA A 193 -20.46 14.82 14.84
C ALA A 193 -21.04 13.71 15.73
N GLU A 194 -20.42 12.54 15.77
CA GLU A 194 -20.91 11.36 16.50
C GLU A 194 -20.22 11.18 17.87
N LEU A 195 -19.14 11.94 18.09
CA LEU A 195 -18.36 11.91 19.32
C LEU A 195 -19.19 12.09 20.60
N PRO A 196 -20.18 13.01 20.69
CA PRO A 196 -20.98 13.15 21.91
C PRO A 196 -21.76 11.87 22.27
N ALA A 197 -22.28 11.15 21.27
CA ALA A 197 -23.03 9.92 21.48
C ALA A 197 -22.13 8.79 21.97
N VAL A 198 -20.95 8.63 21.37
CA VAL A 198 -19.96 7.63 21.77
C VAL A 198 -19.45 7.90 23.19
N LEU A 199 -19.12 9.15 23.53
CA LEU A 199 -18.67 9.51 24.87
C LEU A 199 -19.76 9.31 25.93
N ALA A 200 -21.02 9.62 25.60
CA ALA A 200 -22.14 9.36 26.48
C ALA A 200 -22.28 7.87 26.76
N ALA A 201 -22.21 7.02 25.73
CA ALA A 201 -22.29 5.57 25.85
C ALA A 201 -21.12 4.98 26.68
N LEU A 202 -19.90 5.48 26.49
CA LEU A 202 -18.73 5.07 27.29
C LEU A 202 -18.85 5.44 28.78
N SER A 203 -19.67 6.43 29.12
CA SER A 203 -19.94 6.85 30.50
C SER A 203 -21.20 6.24 31.11
N ALA A 204 -22.01 5.55 30.31
CA ALA A 204 -23.29 4.99 30.72
C ALA A 204 -23.13 3.57 31.34
N PRO A 205 -24.08 3.13 32.19
CA PRO A 205 -24.09 1.76 32.69
C PRO A 205 -24.38 0.77 31.55
N GLY A 206 -23.33 0.13 31.06
CA GLY A 206 -23.35 -0.77 29.91
C GLY A 206 -21.95 -1.02 29.37
N SER A 207 -21.88 -1.61 28.18
CA SER A 207 -20.61 -1.83 27.47
C SER A 207 -20.72 -1.41 26.01
N VAL A 208 -19.60 -0.96 25.44
CA VAL A 208 -19.51 -0.71 24.00
C VAL A 208 -18.93 -1.95 23.32
N ALA A 209 -19.73 -2.58 22.47
CA ALA A 209 -19.31 -3.69 21.64
C ALA A 209 -18.76 -3.19 20.31
N VAL A 210 -17.64 -3.76 19.89
CA VAL A 210 -16.99 -3.48 18.60
C VAL A 210 -17.26 -4.65 17.65
N VAL A 211 -17.91 -4.37 16.53
CA VAL A 211 -18.33 -5.39 15.56
C VAL A 211 -17.59 -5.19 14.25
N PRO A 212 -16.74 -6.14 13.79
CA PRO A 212 -16.08 -6.03 12.49
C PRO A 212 -17.07 -6.10 11.32
N VAL A 213 -16.92 -5.20 10.35
CA VAL A 213 -17.72 -5.24 9.11
C VAL A 213 -17.17 -6.36 8.20
N ALA A 214 -18.06 -7.22 7.68
CA ALA A 214 -17.66 -8.29 6.79
C ALA A 214 -17.41 -7.75 5.37
N GLY A 215 -16.23 -8.05 4.79
CA GLY A 215 -15.94 -7.82 3.37
C GLY A 215 -14.96 -6.69 3.04
N THR A 216 -14.18 -6.21 4.00
CA THR A 216 -13.07 -5.24 3.79
C THR A 216 -11.70 -5.90 3.87
#